data_AF-A0A831SQQ2-F1
#
_entry.id   AF-A0A831SQQ2-F1
#
_cell.length_a   1.000
_cell.length_b   1.000
_cell.length_c   1.000
_cell.angle_alpha   90.00
_cell.angle_beta   90.00
_cell.angle_gamma   90.00
#
_symmetry.space_group_name_H-M   'P 1'
#
loop_
_entity.id
_entity.type
_entity.pdbx_description
1 polymer ?
#
loop_
_entity_poly.entity_id
_entity_poly.type
_entity_poly.pdbx_seq_one_letter_code
_entity_poly.pdbx_strand_id
1 'polypeptide(L)'
;MIWRFAMIEAIRNIGEYALEKNEKNINDPLNILLDDPESNHKNPTYKNIFSIVLQEINGEYIYKNIDHEQYSKEKLKKYLYKTGNPSSTDITPTSRITRVKKEGTKQTTFELKILSWFKEYKKLGSDKNVNFLVKVGDCLRKNKDKIEKDLEMQYGGINKKEKGVLTIKINNKYLGDFEIFRNILVNSALENYYKKFGKISKSENKLCSVCKKKMKKYMVL
;
A
#
# COMPACT_ATOMS: atom_id res chain seq x y z
N MET A 1 26.41 0.28 32.27
CA MET A 1 25.15 0.95 31.85
C MET A 1 25.36 1.95 30.71
N ILE A 2 26.39 2.81 30.75
CA ILE A 2 26.71 3.85 29.75
C ILE A 2 26.94 3.30 28.33
N TRP A 3 27.67 2.19 28.18
CA TRP A 3 27.98 1.55 26.89
C TRP A 3 26.75 1.09 26.09
N ARG A 4 25.67 0.70 26.79
CA ARG A 4 24.44 0.20 26.16
C ARG A 4 23.64 1.34 25.51
N PHE A 5 23.80 2.57 25.97
CA PHE A 5 23.12 3.75 25.45
C PHE A 5 23.82 4.33 24.22
N ALA A 6 25.15 4.39 24.22
CA ALA A 6 25.94 4.84 23.07
C ALA A 6 25.66 3.99 21.82
N MET A 7 25.43 2.69 22.01
CA MET A 7 25.10 1.76 20.92
C MET A 7 23.73 2.06 20.28
N ILE A 8 22.69 2.36 21.08
CA ILE A 8 21.35 2.66 20.56
C ILE A 8 21.35 4.00 19.79
N GLU A 9 22.09 4.99 20.29
CA GLU A 9 22.25 6.28 19.64
C GLU A 9 23.03 6.17 18.33
N ALA A 10 24.11 5.37 18.31
CA ALA A 10 24.85 5.08 17.08
C ALA A 10 23.98 4.38 16.02
N ILE A 11 23.17 3.39 16.41
CA ILE A 11 22.23 2.71 15.50
C ILE A 11 21.20 3.69 14.92
N ARG A 12 20.69 4.61 15.75
CA ARG A 12 19.77 5.66 15.29
C ARG A 12 20.46 6.58 14.27
N ASN A 13 21.66 7.06 14.56
CA ASN A 13 22.40 7.97 13.66
C ASN A 13 22.73 7.30 12.32
N ILE A 14 23.08 6.01 12.32
CA ILE A 14 23.26 5.23 11.09
C ILE A 14 21.95 5.15 10.30
N GLY A 15 20.82 4.95 10.99
CA GLY A 15 19.50 4.94 10.39
C GLY A 15 19.12 6.29 9.76
N GLU A 16 19.37 7.40 10.46
CA GLU A 16 19.14 8.76 9.97
C GLU A 16 20.00 9.03 8.72
N TYR A 17 21.30 8.73 8.76
CA TYR A 17 22.20 8.87 7.61
C TYR A 17 21.78 8.03 6.40
N ALA A 18 21.35 6.79 6.63
CA ALA A 18 20.86 5.92 5.56
C ALA A 18 19.57 6.46 4.92
N LEU A 19 18.69 7.10 5.68
CA LEU A 19 17.47 7.73 5.16
C LEU A 19 17.82 8.96 4.31
N GLU A 20 18.71 9.83 4.79
CA GLU A 20 19.18 11.01 4.05
C GLU A 20 19.82 10.63 2.71
N LYS A 21 20.70 9.62 2.70
CA LYS A 21 21.32 9.10 1.47
C LYS A 21 20.32 8.58 0.44
N ASN A 22 19.15 8.13 0.89
CA ASN A 22 18.06 7.65 0.03
C ASN A 22 17.00 8.73 -0.25
N GLU A 23 17.29 10.00 0.03
CA GLU A 23 16.36 11.14 -0.14
C GLU A 23 15.03 10.96 0.62
N LYS A 24 15.04 10.19 1.71
CA LYS A 24 13.87 9.91 2.55
C LYS A 24 13.88 10.85 3.75
N ASN A 25 12.84 11.69 3.87
CA ASN A 25 12.68 12.61 4.99
C ASN A 25 12.08 11.89 6.21
N ILE A 26 12.78 11.95 7.36
CA ILE A 26 12.33 11.31 8.61
C ILE A 26 11.02 11.89 9.15
N ASN A 27 10.70 13.13 8.80
CA ASN A 27 9.47 13.82 9.17
C ASN A 27 8.29 13.51 8.23
N ASP A 28 8.53 12.71 7.19
CA ASP A 28 7.49 12.21 6.28
C ASP A 28 7.46 10.67 6.30
N PRO A 29 6.78 10.07 7.28
CA PRO A 29 6.75 8.61 7.45
C PRO A 29 6.29 7.86 6.21
N LEU A 30 5.37 8.44 5.41
CA LEU A 30 4.86 7.78 4.21
C LEU A 30 5.97 7.58 3.17
N ASN A 31 6.84 8.57 2.97
CA ASN A 31 7.99 8.44 2.07
C ASN A 31 8.95 7.32 2.47
N ILE A 32 9.07 7.08 3.77
CA ILE A 32 9.92 6.02 4.30
C ILE A 32 9.28 4.65 4.04
N LEU A 33 7.97 4.56 4.24
CA LEU A 33 7.21 3.31 4.20
C LEU A 33 6.98 2.77 2.79
N LEU A 34 6.83 3.63 1.78
CA LEU A 34 6.53 3.20 0.41
C LEU A 34 7.71 2.51 -0.26
N ASP A 35 7.38 1.55 -1.12
CA ASP A 35 8.35 0.87 -1.99
C ASP A 35 8.27 1.46 -3.40
N ASP A 36 9.37 1.41 -4.15
CA ASP A 36 9.34 1.65 -5.60
C ASP A 36 8.89 0.36 -6.32
N PRO A 37 7.85 0.39 -7.17
CA PRO A 37 7.51 -0.76 -8.00
C PRO A 37 8.62 -1.12 -9.00
N GLU A 38 9.51 -0.20 -9.34
CA GLU A 38 10.72 -0.50 -10.09
C GLU A 38 11.87 -0.85 -9.14
N SER A 39 12.30 -2.12 -9.15
CA SER A 39 13.42 -2.60 -8.32
C SER A 39 14.76 -2.64 -9.05
N ASN A 40 14.79 -2.53 -10.38
CA ASN A 40 16.00 -2.51 -11.20
C ASN A 40 16.08 -1.21 -12.01
N HIS A 41 16.64 -0.18 -11.39
CA HIS A 41 16.79 1.13 -12.03
C HIS A 41 17.77 1.16 -13.22
N LYS A 42 18.62 0.14 -13.40
CA LYS A 42 19.49 0.06 -14.58
C LYS A 42 18.71 -0.31 -15.84
N ASN A 43 17.71 -1.17 -15.69
CA ASN A 43 16.85 -1.64 -16.79
C ASN A 43 15.39 -1.65 -16.33
N PRO A 44 14.74 -0.48 -16.27
CA PRO A 44 13.39 -0.35 -15.74
C PRO A 44 12.37 -1.04 -16.65
N THR A 45 11.52 -1.86 -16.04
CA THR A 45 10.44 -2.62 -16.69
C THR A 45 9.06 -2.18 -16.23
N TYR A 46 8.89 -1.71 -14.99
CA TYR A 46 7.61 -1.21 -14.48
C TYR A 46 7.38 0.23 -14.92
N LYS A 47 6.85 0.38 -16.14
CA LYS A 47 6.63 1.67 -16.79
C LYS A 47 5.17 2.07 -16.90
N ASN A 48 4.25 1.20 -16.50
CA ASN A 48 2.83 1.38 -16.73
C ASN A 48 2.05 1.33 -15.40
N ILE A 49 1.07 2.21 -15.26
CA ILE A 49 0.08 2.20 -14.17
C ILE A 49 -1.29 1.95 -14.80
N PHE A 50 -1.97 0.94 -14.30
CA PHE A 50 -3.36 0.61 -14.63
C PHE A 50 -4.21 0.93 -13.41
N SER A 51 -5.19 1.81 -13.57
CA SER A 51 -6.06 2.24 -12.48
C SER A 51 -7.49 1.77 -12.72
N ILE A 52 -8.05 1.03 -11.75
CA ILE A 52 -9.48 0.73 -11.74
C ILE A 52 -10.21 2.00 -11.35
N VAL A 53 -10.91 2.62 -12.31
CA VAL A 53 -11.59 3.90 -12.10
C VAL A 53 -12.99 3.66 -11.55
N LEU A 54 -13.22 4.18 -10.34
CA LEU A 54 -14.50 4.21 -9.67
C LEU A 54 -15.00 5.65 -9.56
N GLN A 55 -16.29 5.84 -9.79
CA GLN A 55 -16.96 7.13 -9.57
C GLN A 55 -18.09 6.94 -8.57
N GLU A 56 -18.16 7.84 -7.59
CA GLU A 56 -19.29 7.94 -6.67
C GLU A 56 -20.43 8.72 -7.33
N ILE A 57 -21.61 8.12 -7.37
CA ILE A 57 -22.84 8.74 -7.85
C ILE A 57 -23.92 8.42 -6.83
N ASN A 58 -24.54 9.45 -6.24
CA ASN A 58 -25.61 9.32 -5.24
C ASN A 58 -25.23 8.39 -4.06
N GLY A 59 -23.97 8.46 -3.61
CA GLY A 59 -23.46 7.67 -2.49
C GLY A 59 -23.12 6.21 -2.81
N GLU A 60 -23.24 5.79 -4.08
CA GLU A 60 -22.86 4.47 -4.57
C GLU A 60 -21.68 4.56 -5.53
N TYR A 61 -20.81 3.53 -5.52
CA TYR A 61 -19.64 3.48 -6.39
C TYR A 61 -19.93 2.68 -7.66
N ILE A 62 -19.55 3.25 -8.79
CA ILE A 62 -19.72 2.65 -10.11
C ILE A 62 -18.35 2.53 -10.78
N TYR A 63 -18.05 1.32 -11.25
CA TYR A 63 -16.89 1.06 -12.10
C TYR A 63 -17.08 1.69 -13.48
N LYS A 64 -16.08 2.43 -13.95
CA LYS A 64 -16.09 3.10 -15.25
C LYS A 64 -15.28 2.35 -16.28
N ASN A 65 -13.98 2.22 -16.04
CA ASN A 65 -13.00 1.66 -16.95
C ASN A 65 -11.68 1.37 -16.21
N ILE A 66 -10.73 0.78 -16.94
CA ILE A 66 -9.31 0.81 -16.59
C ILE A 66 -8.68 2.02 -17.28
N ASP A 67 -8.07 2.89 -16.49
CA ASP A 67 -7.24 4.01 -16.97
C ASP A 67 -5.79 3.57 -17.05
N HIS A 68 -5.04 4.08 -18.02
CA HIS A 68 -3.64 3.72 -18.28
C HIS A 68 -2.80 4.98 -18.37
N GLU A 69 -1.72 5.02 -17.58
CA GLU A 69 -0.73 6.08 -17.65
C GLU A 69 0.69 5.52 -17.50
N GLN A 70 1.69 6.32 -17.90
CA GLN A 70 3.09 5.99 -17.61
C GLN A 70 3.39 6.17 -16.12
N TYR A 71 4.19 5.25 -15.58
CA TYR A 71 4.72 5.34 -14.22
C TYR A 71 5.58 6.60 -14.07
N SER A 72 5.30 7.35 -13.01
CA SER A 72 6.15 8.45 -12.55
C SER A 72 6.51 8.28 -11.09
N LYS A 73 7.81 8.34 -10.80
CA LYS A 73 8.35 8.29 -9.43
C LYS A 73 7.81 9.43 -8.56
N GLU A 74 7.49 10.58 -9.16
CA GLU A 74 6.90 11.74 -8.44
C GLU A 74 5.50 11.44 -7.88
N LYS A 75 4.78 10.50 -8.51
CA LYS A 75 3.45 10.07 -8.10
C LYS A 75 3.49 8.88 -7.12
N LEU A 76 4.67 8.45 -6.66
CA LEU A 76 4.80 7.27 -5.78
C LEU A 76 3.91 7.35 -4.53
N LYS A 77 3.87 8.53 -3.89
CA LYS A 77 2.97 8.80 -2.76
C LYS A 77 1.50 8.62 -3.09
N LYS A 78 1.10 9.01 -4.32
CA LYS A 78 -0.29 8.91 -4.79
C LYS A 78 -0.67 7.46 -5.03
N TYR A 79 0.21 6.68 -5.68
CA TYR A 79 -0.01 5.25 -5.91
C TYR A 79 -0.09 4.44 -4.62
N LEU A 80 0.61 4.90 -3.58
CA LEU A 80 0.62 4.30 -2.26
C LEU A 80 1.03 2.82 -2.32
N TYR A 81 2.04 2.47 -3.11
CA TYR A 81 2.51 1.09 -3.24
C TYR A 81 3.37 0.66 -2.05
N LYS A 82 2.97 -0.41 -1.38
CA LYS A 82 3.78 -1.10 -0.38
C LYS A 82 3.63 -2.61 -0.50
N THR A 83 4.73 -3.29 -0.84
CA THR A 83 4.77 -4.75 -0.99
C THR A 83 4.42 -5.42 0.35
N GLY A 84 3.55 -6.43 0.29
CA GLY A 84 3.25 -7.31 1.42
C GLY A 84 3.95 -8.65 1.29
N ASN A 85 3.42 -9.68 1.96
CA ASN A 85 3.93 -11.04 1.75
C ASN A 85 3.67 -11.49 0.30
N PRO A 86 4.64 -12.17 -0.36
CA PRO A 86 4.50 -12.62 -1.74
C PRO A 86 3.22 -13.45 -1.99
N SER A 87 2.86 -14.30 -1.02
CA SER A 87 1.71 -15.21 -1.08
C SER A 87 0.39 -14.58 -0.62
N SER A 88 0.39 -13.34 -0.14
CA SER A 88 -0.82 -12.64 0.34
C SER A 88 -1.06 -11.34 -0.42
N THR A 89 -2.06 -10.57 0.02
CA THR A 89 -2.24 -9.19 -0.42
C THR A 89 -1.01 -8.35 -0.07
N ASP A 90 -0.80 -7.32 -0.87
CA ASP A 90 0.10 -6.23 -0.49
C ASP A 90 -0.51 -5.42 0.67
N ILE A 91 0.28 -4.58 1.34
CA ILE A 91 -0.23 -3.81 2.50
C ILE A 91 -1.34 -2.84 2.07
N THR A 92 -1.28 -2.39 0.82
CA THR A 92 -2.23 -1.47 0.18
C THR A 92 -2.89 -2.14 -1.03
N PRO A 93 -4.08 -1.70 -1.48
CA PRO A 93 -4.69 -2.20 -2.71
C PRO A 93 -4.05 -1.57 -3.97
N THR A 94 -2.72 -1.62 -4.03
CA THR A 94 -1.85 -1.30 -5.17
C THR A 94 -0.81 -2.41 -5.28
N SER A 95 -0.64 -2.99 -6.46
CA SER A 95 0.23 -4.17 -6.63
C SER A 95 0.87 -4.26 -8.00
N ARG A 96 2.07 -4.84 -8.07
CA ARG A 96 2.73 -5.19 -9.34
C ARG A 96 1.90 -6.24 -10.08
N ILE A 97 1.65 -6.02 -11.37
CA ILE A 97 0.93 -6.97 -12.21
C ILE A 97 1.87 -8.12 -12.56
N THR A 98 1.49 -9.30 -12.08
CA THR A 98 2.20 -10.56 -12.37
C THR A 98 1.37 -11.48 -13.24
N ARG A 99 0.04 -11.39 -13.16
CA ARG A 99 -0.88 -12.22 -13.94
C ARG A 99 -2.17 -11.45 -14.24
N VAL A 100 -2.41 -11.18 -15.52
CA VAL A 100 -3.65 -10.51 -15.98
C VAL A 100 -4.76 -11.49 -16.34
N LYS A 101 -4.42 -12.70 -16.76
CA LYS A 101 -5.37 -13.73 -17.18
C LYS A 101 -5.33 -14.94 -16.24
N LYS A 102 -6.47 -15.58 -16.02
CA LYS A 102 -6.50 -16.87 -15.31
C LYS A 102 -5.79 -17.95 -16.12
N GLU A 103 -5.01 -18.77 -15.43
CA GLU A 103 -4.29 -19.92 -16.00
C GLU A 103 -4.57 -21.14 -15.12
N GLY A 104 -5.48 -22.01 -15.57
CA GLY A 104 -5.98 -23.11 -14.74
C GLY A 104 -6.67 -22.60 -13.48
N THR A 105 -6.22 -23.05 -12.31
CA THR A 105 -6.77 -22.64 -10.99
C THR A 105 -6.17 -21.32 -10.47
N LYS A 106 -5.24 -20.71 -11.20
CA LYS A 106 -4.50 -19.54 -10.74
C LYS A 106 -5.29 -18.24 -10.94
N GLN A 107 -5.55 -17.53 -9.84
CA GLN A 107 -6.31 -16.27 -9.78
C GLN A 107 -5.57 -15.06 -10.34
N THR A 108 -6.23 -14.03 -10.89
CA THR A 108 -5.53 -12.84 -11.43
C THR A 108 -4.87 -12.00 -10.33
N THR A 109 -3.96 -11.08 -10.71
CA THR A 109 -3.43 -10.06 -9.77
C THR A 109 -4.57 -9.24 -9.17
N PHE A 110 -5.59 -8.91 -9.96
CA PHE A 110 -6.78 -8.23 -9.46
C PHE A 110 -7.46 -9.03 -8.33
N GLU A 111 -7.74 -10.31 -8.52
CA GLU A 111 -8.35 -11.17 -7.50
C GLU A 111 -7.48 -11.31 -6.24
N LEU A 112 -6.20 -11.67 -6.42
CA LEU A 112 -5.28 -12.01 -5.34
C LEU A 112 -4.84 -10.81 -4.51
N LYS A 113 -4.65 -9.66 -5.16
CA LYS A 113 -4.02 -8.50 -4.52
C LYS A 113 -5.02 -7.40 -4.23
N ILE A 114 -5.88 -7.05 -5.19
CA ILE A 114 -6.82 -5.94 -5.04
C ILE A 114 -8.09 -6.41 -4.34
N LEU A 115 -8.81 -7.36 -4.92
CA LEU A 115 -10.10 -7.81 -4.41
C LEU A 115 -9.97 -8.49 -3.04
N SER A 116 -8.93 -9.31 -2.87
CA SER A 116 -8.62 -9.96 -1.59
C SER A 116 -8.27 -8.96 -0.48
N TRP A 117 -7.74 -7.78 -0.81
CA TRP A 117 -7.48 -6.74 0.21
C TRP A 117 -8.78 -6.27 0.85
N PHE A 118 -9.88 -6.26 0.07
CA PHE A 118 -11.20 -5.88 0.58
C PHE A 118 -11.92 -7.00 1.33
N LYS A 119 -11.37 -8.21 1.47
CA LYS A 119 -12.08 -9.39 2.00
C LYS A 119 -12.69 -9.20 3.41
N GLU A 120 -12.10 -8.34 4.23
CA GLU A 120 -12.57 -8.05 5.59
C GLU A 120 -13.67 -6.97 5.62
N TYR A 121 -13.83 -6.21 4.53
CA TYR A 121 -14.84 -5.15 4.39
C TYR A 121 -16.05 -5.69 3.62
N LYS A 122 -16.95 -6.36 4.35
CA LYS A 122 -18.14 -7.04 3.78
C LYS A 122 -19.49 -6.54 4.30
N LYS A 123 -19.51 -5.79 5.40
CA LYS A 123 -20.75 -5.37 6.07
C LYS A 123 -20.64 -3.92 6.50
N LEU A 124 -21.70 -3.16 6.24
CA LEU A 124 -21.84 -1.81 6.76
C LEU A 124 -21.93 -1.85 8.29
N GLY A 125 -21.38 -0.82 8.92
CA GLY A 125 -21.44 -0.58 10.35
C GLY A 125 -21.66 0.90 10.66
N SER A 126 -21.34 1.30 11.89
CA SER A 126 -21.44 2.69 12.33
C SER A 126 -20.27 3.57 11.86
N ASP A 127 -19.14 2.96 11.51
CA ASP A 127 -17.94 3.66 11.06
C ASP A 127 -18.04 4.05 9.57
N LYS A 128 -17.97 5.36 9.29
CA LYS A 128 -18.04 5.91 7.92
C LYS A 128 -16.88 5.45 7.02
N ASN A 129 -15.68 5.31 7.58
CA ASN A 129 -14.49 4.83 6.86
C ASN A 129 -14.63 3.35 6.51
N VAL A 130 -15.14 2.53 7.43
CA VAL A 130 -15.46 1.12 7.13
C VAL A 130 -16.53 1.03 6.06
N ASN A 131 -17.60 1.83 6.15
CA ASN A 131 -18.67 1.84 5.16
C ASN A 131 -18.16 2.25 3.77
N PHE A 132 -17.26 3.23 3.69
CA PHE A 132 -16.59 3.62 2.47
C PHE A 132 -15.84 2.42 1.83
N LEU A 133 -15.03 1.70 2.61
CA LEU A 133 -14.28 0.53 2.11
C LEU A 133 -15.20 -0.63 1.70
N VAL A 134 -16.29 -0.84 2.44
CA VAL A 134 -17.30 -1.85 2.09
C VAL A 134 -17.91 -1.54 0.72
N LYS A 135 -18.39 -0.30 0.51
CA LYS A 135 -19.01 0.10 -0.76
C LYS A 135 -18.04 0.03 -1.95
N VAL A 136 -16.78 0.45 -1.75
CA VAL A 136 -15.73 0.29 -2.78
C VAL A 136 -15.50 -1.19 -3.07
N GLY A 137 -15.36 -2.03 -2.03
CA GLY A 137 -15.17 -3.47 -2.18
C GLY A 137 -16.35 -4.15 -2.89
N ASP A 138 -17.58 -3.76 -2.59
CA ASP A 138 -18.78 -4.29 -3.23
C ASP A 138 -18.85 -3.92 -4.71
N CYS A 139 -18.50 -2.68 -5.07
CA CYS A 139 -18.36 -2.26 -6.45
C CYS A 139 -17.34 -3.14 -7.21
N LEU A 140 -16.17 -3.40 -6.60
CA LEU A 140 -15.14 -4.27 -7.22
C LEU A 140 -15.62 -5.72 -7.39
N ARG A 141 -16.29 -6.29 -6.37
CA ARG A 141 -16.84 -7.66 -6.43
C ARG A 141 -17.91 -7.78 -7.52
N LYS A 142 -18.84 -6.83 -7.59
CA LYS A 142 -19.93 -6.81 -8.57
C LYS A 142 -19.43 -6.70 -10.01
N ASN A 143 -18.33 -5.99 -10.23
CA ASN A 143 -17.77 -5.74 -11.56
C ASN A 143 -16.56 -6.61 -11.89
N LYS A 144 -16.34 -7.69 -11.13
CA LYS A 144 -15.13 -8.51 -11.21
C LYS A 144 -14.77 -8.93 -12.64
N ASP A 145 -15.67 -9.60 -13.34
CA ASP A 145 -15.38 -10.15 -14.67
C ASP A 145 -15.13 -9.05 -15.71
N LYS A 146 -15.84 -7.92 -15.59
CA LYS A 146 -15.64 -6.75 -16.45
C LYS A 146 -14.27 -6.10 -16.21
N ILE A 147 -13.88 -5.93 -14.96
CA ILE A 147 -12.55 -5.42 -14.57
C ILE A 147 -11.44 -6.32 -15.10
N GLU A 148 -11.58 -7.65 -14.95
CA GLU A 148 -10.58 -8.60 -15.45
C GLU A 148 -10.43 -8.50 -16.98
N LYS A 149 -11.56 -8.44 -17.71
CA LYS A 149 -11.55 -8.32 -19.17
C LYS A 149 -10.94 -7.00 -19.65
N ASP A 150 -11.34 -5.89 -19.04
CA ASP A 150 -10.83 -4.57 -19.41
C ASP A 150 -9.33 -4.44 -19.09
N LEU A 151 -8.88 -5.02 -17.97
CA LEU A 151 -7.46 -5.08 -17.61
C LEU A 151 -6.65 -5.95 -18.59
N GLU A 152 -7.15 -7.14 -18.96
CA GLU A 152 -6.50 -8.00 -19.95
C GLU A 152 -6.34 -7.28 -21.30
N MET A 153 -7.38 -6.57 -21.74
CA MET A 153 -7.36 -5.80 -22.99
C MET A 153 -6.34 -4.66 -22.95
N GLN A 154 -6.37 -3.82 -21.90
CA GLN A 154 -5.45 -2.69 -21.74
C GLN A 154 -4.00 -3.16 -21.59
N TYR A 155 -3.78 -4.20 -20.79
CA TYR A 155 -2.44 -4.76 -20.59
C TYR A 155 -1.91 -5.47 -21.85
N GLY A 156 -2.79 -6.04 -22.68
CA GLY A 156 -2.40 -6.60 -23.97
C GLY A 156 -1.87 -5.54 -24.96
N GLY A 157 -2.22 -4.26 -24.76
CA GLY A 157 -1.80 -3.15 -25.60
C GLY A 157 -0.41 -2.57 -25.29
N ILE A 158 0.21 -2.93 -24.15
CA ILE A 158 1.54 -2.43 -23.81
C ILE A 158 2.67 -3.27 -24.43
N ASN A 159 3.88 -2.72 -24.47
CA ASN A 159 5.06 -3.44 -24.95
C ASN A 159 5.32 -4.69 -24.07
N LYS A 160 5.55 -5.85 -24.71
CA LYS A 160 5.78 -7.15 -24.02
C LYS A 160 6.96 -7.16 -23.04
N LYS A 161 7.93 -6.26 -23.20
CA LYS A 161 9.08 -6.11 -22.28
C LYS A 161 8.75 -5.25 -21.05
N GLU A 162 7.63 -4.54 -21.09
CA GLU A 162 7.18 -3.66 -20.03
C GLU A 162 6.18 -4.37 -19.12
N LYS A 163 6.13 -3.89 -17.88
CA LYS A 163 5.29 -4.39 -16.81
C LYS A 163 4.43 -3.25 -16.29
N GLY A 164 3.36 -3.63 -15.60
CA GLY A 164 2.40 -2.71 -15.03
C GLY A 164 2.26 -2.83 -13.52
N VAL A 165 1.74 -1.78 -12.90
CA VAL A 165 1.21 -1.79 -11.54
C VAL A 165 -0.29 -1.55 -11.61
N LEU A 166 -1.07 -2.29 -10.84
CA LEU A 166 -2.51 -2.13 -10.72
C LEU A 166 -2.83 -1.35 -9.44
N THR A 167 -3.69 -0.32 -9.54
CA THR A 167 -4.18 0.47 -8.41
C THR A 167 -5.66 0.82 -8.60
N ILE A 168 -6.23 1.59 -7.67
CA ILE A 168 -7.62 2.09 -7.73
C ILE A 168 -7.59 3.61 -7.74
N LYS A 169 -8.44 4.20 -8.60
CA LYS A 169 -8.69 5.64 -8.65
C LYS A 169 -10.16 5.89 -8.36
N ILE A 170 -10.47 6.70 -7.35
CA ILE A 170 -11.84 6.98 -6.90
C ILE A 170 -12.10 8.47 -7.08
N ASN A 171 -13.12 8.86 -7.85
CA ASN A 171 -13.42 10.26 -8.16
C ASN A 171 -12.16 11.02 -8.66
N ASN A 172 -11.41 10.39 -9.57
CA ASN A 172 -10.14 10.87 -10.13
C ASN A 172 -8.99 11.10 -9.12
N LYS A 173 -9.12 10.61 -7.88
CA LYS A 173 -8.08 10.63 -6.85
C LYS A 173 -7.46 9.26 -6.67
N TYR A 174 -6.15 9.20 -6.42
CA TYR A 174 -5.46 7.94 -6.12
C TYR A 174 -5.59 7.58 -4.64
N LEU A 175 -5.28 6.35 -4.28
CA LEU A 175 -5.35 5.86 -2.89
C LEU A 175 -4.57 6.73 -1.90
N GLY A 176 -3.40 7.23 -2.28
CA GLY A 176 -2.59 8.11 -1.44
C GLY A 176 -3.23 9.47 -1.13
N ASP A 177 -4.23 9.88 -1.90
CA ASP A 177 -4.98 11.12 -1.64
C ASP A 177 -6.03 10.93 -0.54
N PHE A 178 -6.34 9.68 -0.14
CA PHE A 178 -7.30 9.40 0.93
C PHE A 178 -6.58 9.13 2.25
N GLU A 179 -7.02 9.78 3.31
CA GLU A 179 -6.45 9.62 4.65
C GLU A 179 -6.59 8.19 5.18
N ILE A 180 -7.73 7.53 4.92
CA ILE A 180 -7.98 6.16 5.38
C ILE A 180 -6.92 5.16 4.89
N PHE A 181 -6.54 5.20 3.60
CA PHE A 181 -5.53 4.28 3.07
C PHE A 181 -4.13 4.61 3.61
N ARG A 182 -3.79 5.90 3.73
CA ARG A 182 -2.53 6.33 4.37
C ARG A 182 -2.44 5.86 5.82
N ASN A 183 -3.52 6.01 6.58
CA ASN A 183 -3.60 5.59 7.98
C ASN A 183 -3.50 4.07 8.11
N ILE A 184 -4.14 3.29 7.23
CA ILE A 184 -4.01 1.82 7.21
C ILE A 184 -2.55 1.41 6.96
N LEU A 185 -1.87 2.04 5.99
CA LEU A 185 -0.45 1.76 5.72
C LEU A 185 0.43 2.06 6.95
N VAL A 186 0.28 3.24 7.55
CA VAL A 186 1.06 3.64 8.74
C VAL A 186 0.78 2.70 9.92
N ASN A 187 -0.49 2.39 10.18
CA ASN A 187 -0.86 1.50 11.28
C ASN A 187 -0.35 0.07 11.07
N SER A 188 -0.44 -0.46 9.85
CA SER A 188 0.10 -1.78 9.50
C SER A 188 1.62 -1.83 9.68
N ALA A 189 2.33 -0.77 9.28
CA ALA A 189 3.76 -0.68 9.52
C ALA A 189 4.10 -0.66 11.01
N LEU A 190 3.39 0.14 11.81
CA LEU A 190 3.58 0.25 13.26
C LEU A 190 3.30 -1.06 13.99
N GLU A 191 2.25 -1.79 13.60
CA GLU A 191 1.89 -3.08 14.19
C GLU A 191 3.03 -4.09 14.11
N ASN A 192 3.77 -4.15 13.00
CA ASN A 192 4.91 -5.05 12.83
C ASN A 192 6.06 -4.77 13.82
N TYR A 193 6.13 -3.56 14.38
CA TYR A 193 7.17 -3.22 15.37
C TYR A 193 6.81 -3.74 16.75
N TYR A 194 5.57 -3.54 17.21
CA TYR A 194 5.18 -3.91 18.57
C TYR A 194 4.47 -5.26 18.69
N LYS A 195 4.05 -5.90 17.60
CA LYS A 195 3.38 -7.20 17.62
C LYS A 195 4.21 -8.22 16.84
N LYS A 196 5.01 -9.01 17.57
CA LYS A 196 5.82 -10.10 16.99
C LYS A 196 5.63 -11.39 17.79
N PHE A 197 5.52 -12.52 17.10
CA PHE A 197 5.39 -13.86 17.70
C PHE A 197 4.27 -13.95 18.77
N GLY A 198 3.12 -13.31 18.52
CA GLY A 198 1.99 -13.30 19.46
C GLY A 198 2.19 -12.43 20.70
N LYS A 199 3.36 -11.79 20.88
CA LYS A 199 3.65 -10.88 22.00
C LYS A 199 3.43 -9.42 21.57
N ILE A 200 2.83 -8.64 22.47
CA ILE A 200 2.60 -7.20 22.30
C ILE A 200 3.59 -6.45 23.20
N SER A 201 4.58 -5.82 22.57
CA SER A 201 5.63 -5.01 23.18
C SER A 201 5.28 -3.52 23.11
N LYS A 202 4.16 -3.14 23.74
CA LYS A 202 3.64 -1.75 23.72
C LYS A 202 3.31 -1.30 25.14
N SER A 203 3.73 -0.09 25.48
CA SER A 203 3.40 0.55 26.77
C SER A 203 3.08 2.03 26.56
N GLU A 204 2.30 2.58 27.48
CA GLU A 204 1.85 3.98 27.46
C GLU A 204 2.63 4.79 28.52
N ASN A 205 2.81 6.10 28.31
CA ASN A 205 3.34 7.06 29.31
C ASN A 205 4.71 6.76 29.98
N LYS A 206 5.66 6.10 29.32
CA LYS A 206 7.07 6.01 29.78
C LYS A 206 8.01 6.75 28.82
N LEU A 207 9.24 6.87 29.30
CA LEU A 207 10.34 7.49 28.58
C LEU A 207 10.78 6.61 27.40
N CYS A 208 10.89 7.17 26.21
CA CYS A 208 11.43 6.44 25.06
C CYS A 208 12.94 6.19 25.26
N SER A 209 13.38 4.93 25.21
CA SER A 209 14.80 4.57 25.36
C SER A 209 15.70 5.08 24.23
N VAL A 210 15.10 5.52 23.11
CA VAL A 210 15.81 6.01 21.91
C VAL A 210 15.92 7.54 21.90
N CYS A 211 14.81 8.26 22.08
CA CYS A 211 14.79 9.73 21.98
C CYS A 211 14.67 10.44 23.34
N LYS A 212 14.53 9.70 24.44
CA LYS A 212 14.40 10.20 25.83
C LYS A 212 13.22 11.15 26.08
N LYS A 213 12.31 11.32 25.11
CA LYS A 213 11.07 12.10 25.26
C LYS A 213 9.95 11.23 25.84
N LYS A 214 9.09 11.82 26.67
CA LYS A 214 7.82 11.19 27.09
C LYS A 214 6.89 11.13 25.87
N MET A 215 6.42 9.94 25.54
CA MET A 215 5.53 9.74 24.38
C MET A 215 4.27 9.01 24.82
N LYS A 216 3.13 9.35 24.20
CA LYS A 216 1.83 8.72 24.48
C LYS A 216 1.85 7.20 24.17
N LYS A 217 2.68 6.74 23.22
CA LYS A 217 2.86 5.33 22.85
C LYS A 217 4.33 5.08 22.46
N TYR A 218 4.94 4.00 22.94
CA TYR A 218 6.29 3.55 22.53
C TYR A 218 6.40 2.01 22.62
N MET A 219 7.35 1.47 21.85
CA MET A 219 7.68 0.06 21.84
C MET A 219 8.57 -0.27 23.06
N VAL A 220 8.25 -1.33 23.79
CA VAL A 220 9.05 -1.79 24.92
C VAL A 220 9.91 -2.96 24.47
N LEU A 221 11.24 -2.79 24.54
CA LEU A 221 12.22 -3.84 24.27
C LEU A 221 12.24 -4.86 25.40
#